data_AF-A0AAW6MBV9-F1
#
_entry.id   AF-A0AAW6MBV9-F1
#
_cell.length_a   1.000
_cell.length_b   1.000
_cell.length_c   1.000
_cell.angle_alpha   90.00
_cell.angle_beta   90.00
_cell.angle_gamma   90.00
#
_symmetry.space_group_name_H-M   'P 1'
#
loop_
_entity.id
_entity.type
_entity.pdbx_description
1 polymer ?
#
loop_
_entity_poly.entity_id
_entity_poly.type
_entity_poly.pdbx_seq_one_letter_code
_entity_poly.pdbx_strand_id
1 'polypeptide(L)'
;GVWELKDNPCLGRDADKTFYTQSTYVLPIEGMQDKFIAMFDRWNKTDLINSRYVWLPIEFDGDRPLSRWADQWSTQTMEAVY
;
A
#
# COMPACT_ATOMS: atom_id res chain seq x y z
N GLY A 1 15.97 12.82 -13.81
CA GLY A 1 16.81 13.42 -12.75
C GLY A 1 17.59 12.33 -12.04
N VAL A 2 18.31 12.68 -10.97
CA VAL A 2 19.00 11.72 -10.09
C VAL A 2 17.97 11.01 -9.22
N TRP A 3 18.13 9.70 -9.02
CA TRP A 3 17.31 8.91 -8.10
C TRP A 3 17.99 8.82 -6.74
N GLU A 4 17.19 8.93 -5.68
CA GLU A 4 17.63 8.76 -4.30
C GLU A 4 16.92 7.56 -3.67
N LEU A 5 17.65 6.79 -2.87
CA LEU A 5 17.06 5.78 -2.02
C LEU A 5 16.33 6.48 -0.86
N LYS A 6 15.08 6.10 -0.62
CA LYS A 6 14.31 6.51 0.57
C LYS A 6 14.03 5.28 1.45
N ASP A 7 13.70 5.55 2.71
CA ASP A 7 13.38 4.52 3.71
C ASP A 7 12.09 3.75 3.37
N ASN A 8 11.84 2.68 4.12
CA ASN A 8 10.61 1.89 4.01
C ASN A 8 9.35 2.78 4.14
N PRO A 9 8.44 2.77 3.16
CA PRO A 9 7.19 3.51 3.24
C PRO A 9 6.13 2.82 4.11
N CYS A 10 6.30 1.52 4.41
CA CYS A 10 5.37 0.78 5.26
C CYS A 10 5.61 1.10 6.74
N LEU A 11 4.52 1.27 7.50
CA LEU A 11 4.55 1.53 8.94
C LEU A 11 3.66 0.55 9.70
N GLY A 12 4.03 0.27 10.96
CA GLY A 12 3.28 -0.60 11.85
C GLY A 12 3.80 -2.04 11.89
N ARG A 13 2.96 -2.95 12.38
CA ARG A 13 3.32 -4.37 12.57
C ARG A 13 3.65 -5.04 11.23
N ASP A 14 4.76 -5.78 11.19
CA ASP A 14 5.25 -6.52 10.02
C ASP A 14 5.55 -5.65 8.77
N ALA A 15 5.73 -4.34 8.96
CA ALA A 15 6.11 -3.41 7.89
C ALA A 15 7.49 -3.72 7.27
N ASP A 16 8.41 -4.30 8.04
CA ASP A 16 9.72 -4.79 7.59
C ASP A 16 9.60 -5.91 6.55
N LYS A 17 8.44 -6.56 6.46
CA LYS A 17 8.10 -7.60 5.47
C LYS A 17 7.05 -7.12 4.48
N THR A 18 6.76 -5.82 4.44
CA THR A 18 5.70 -5.24 3.61
C THR A 18 4.38 -5.98 3.83
N PHE A 19 4.04 -6.28 5.10
CA PHE A 19 2.83 -7.01 5.49
C PHE A 19 2.68 -8.41 4.85
N TYR A 20 3.81 -9.07 4.56
CA TYR A 20 3.90 -10.33 3.82
C TYR A 20 3.34 -10.22 2.40
N THR A 21 3.57 -9.09 1.76
CA THR A 21 3.12 -8.80 0.40
C THR A 21 4.25 -8.18 -0.44
N GLN A 22 4.05 -8.09 -1.74
CA GLN A 22 5.00 -7.48 -2.68
C GLN A 22 4.30 -6.41 -3.51
N SER A 23 4.94 -5.26 -3.71
CA SER A 23 4.37 -4.16 -4.49
C SER A 23 4.12 -4.55 -5.94
N THR A 24 2.96 -4.19 -6.47
CA THR A 24 2.59 -4.46 -7.86
C THR A 24 2.25 -3.17 -8.63
N TYR A 25 1.48 -2.26 -8.01
CA TYR A 25 1.07 -1.01 -8.67
C TYR A 25 0.68 0.07 -7.66
N VAL A 26 0.66 1.33 -8.10
CA VAL A 26 0.07 2.46 -7.38
C VAL A 26 -1.01 3.08 -8.25
N LEU A 27 -2.26 3.02 -7.80
CA LEU A 27 -3.41 3.51 -8.55
C LEU A 27 -3.84 4.90 -8.05
N PRO A 28 -3.75 5.97 -8.87
CA PRO A 28 -4.40 7.24 -8.56
C PRO A 28 -5.92 7.08 -8.62
N ILE A 29 -6.63 7.71 -7.68
CA ILE A 29 -8.09 7.73 -7.70
C ILE A 29 -8.58 8.90 -8.55
N GLU A 30 -9.27 8.60 -9.64
CA GLU A 30 -9.84 9.61 -10.52
C GLU A 30 -10.82 10.51 -9.76
N GLY A 31 -10.70 11.83 -9.97
CA GLY A 31 -11.53 12.82 -9.29
C GLY A 31 -11.13 13.14 -7.85
N MET A 32 -10.09 12.50 -7.30
CA MET A 32 -9.56 12.82 -5.97
C MET A 32 -8.11 13.27 -6.07
N GLN A 33 -7.85 14.52 -5.72
CA GLN A 33 -6.51 15.08 -5.71
C GLN A 33 -5.65 14.40 -4.62
N ASP A 34 -4.43 14.01 -5.00
CA ASP A 34 -3.42 13.42 -4.12
C ASP A 34 -3.87 12.17 -3.35
N LYS A 35 -4.82 11.40 -3.92
CA LYS A 35 -5.28 10.13 -3.37
C LYS A 35 -4.85 8.96 -4.24
N PHE A 36 -4.16 8.01 -3.61
CA PHE A 36 -3.60 6.85 -4.28
C PHE A 36 -3.84 5.58 -3.46
N ILE A 37 -3.86 4.45 -4.14
CA ILE A 37 -3.99 3.12 -3.57
C ILE A 37 -2.69 2.36 -3.85
N ALA A 38 -2.02 1.92 -2.80
CA ALA A 38 -0.91 0.99 -2.92
C ALA A 38 -1.47 -0.42 -3.11
N MET A 39 -1.12 -1.07 -4.21
CA MET A 39 -1.56 -2.42 -4.55
C MET A 39 -0.39 -3.39 -4.36
N PHE A 40 -0.69 -4.50 -3.68
CA PHE A 40 0.28 -5.55 -3.39
C PHE A 40 -0.29 -6.94 -3.66
N ASP A 41 0.60 -7.86 -3.99
CA ASP A 41 0.33 -9.29 -4.12
C ASP A 41 0.81 -10.04 -2.88
N ARG A 42 -0.09 -10.83 -2.27
CA ARG A 42 0.23 -11.82 -1.24
C ARG A 42 0.34 -13.19 -1.91
N TRP A 43 1.57 -13.53 -2.29
CA TRP A 43 1.86 -14.75 -3.02
C TRP A 43 1.66 -16.02 -2.18
N ASN A 44 0.89 -16.96 -2.72
CA ASN A 44 0.85 -18.35 -2.25
C ASN A 44 1.75 -19.22 -3.13
N LYS A 45 2.98 -19.46 -2.68
CA LYS A 45 4.01 -20.16 -3.47
C LYS A 45 3.64 -21.59 -3.88
N THR A 46 2.73 -22.26 -3.16
CA THR A 46 2.31 -23.64 -3.47
C THR A 46 1.06 -23.70 -4.32
N ASP A 47 0.33 -22.59 -4.45
CA ASP A 47 -0.93 -22.51 -5.16
C ASP A 47 -1.20 -21.07 -5.62
N LEU A 48 -0.53 -20.69 -6.72
CA LEU A 48 -0.48 -19.30 -7.18
C LEU A 48 -1.86 -18.71 -7.51
N ILE A 49 -2.79 -19.52 -8.05
CA ILE A 49 -4.16 -19.08 -8.34
C ILE A 49 -4.92 -18.70 -7.05
N ASN A 50 -4.49 -19.25 -5.91
CA ASN A 50 -5.00 -18.90 -4.59
C ASN A 50 -4.17 -17.83 -3.86
N SER A 51 -3.31 -17.09 -4.57
CA SER A 51 -2.75 -15.83 -4.05
C SER A 51 -3.86 -14.81 -3.79
N ARG A 52 -3.55 -13.78 -2.99
CA ARG A 52 -4.53 -12.74 -2.60
C ARG A 52 -3.97 -11.37 -2.88
N TYR A 53 -4.87 -10.40 -3.00
CA TYR A 53 -4.51 -9.00 -3.17
C TYR A 53 -4.62 -8.27 -1.83
N VAL A 54 -3.72 -7.33 -1.60
CA VAL A 54 -3.78 -6.39 -0.48
C VAL A 54 -3.72 -5.00 -1.06
N TRP A 55 -4.77 -4.21 -0.86
CA TRP A 55 -4.82 -2.82 -1.28
C TRP A 55 -4.95 -1.95 -0.03
N LEU A 56 -4.13 -0.91 0.05
CA LEU A 56 -4.07 0.00 1.18
C LEU A 56 -4.10 1.45 0.69
N PRO A 57 -4.77 2.36 1.41
CA PRO A 57 -4.72 3.78 1.09
C PRO A 57 -3.29 4.29 1.34
N ILE A 58 -2.80 5.15 0.44
CA ILE A 58 -1.53 5.87 0.68
C ILE A 58 -1.83 7.13 1.49
N GLU A 59 -1.13 7.26 2.61
CA GLU A 59 -1.02 8.49 3.39
C GLU A 59 0.22 9.27 2.93
N PHE A 60 0.26 10.58 3.17
CA PHE A 60 1.43 11.40 2.91
C PHE A 60 1.90 12.10 4.17
N ASP A 61 3.20 12.00 4.45
CA ASP A 61 3.92 12.86 5.38
C ASP A 61 4.81 13.80 4.57
N GLY A 62 4.29 14.99 4.27
CA GLY A 62 4.88 15.87 3.26
C GLY A 62 4.86 15.24 1.87
N ASP A 63 6.02 15.04 1.27
CA ASP A 63 6.19 14.37 -0.03
C ASP A 63 6.42 12.85 0.09
N ARG A 64 6.50 12.32 1.31
CA ARG A 64 6.76 10.90 1.57
C ARG A 64 5.45 10.10 1.55
N PRO A 65 5.28 9.15 0.63
CA PRO A 65 4.16 8.22 0.68
C PRO A 65 4.36 7.20 1.81
N LEU A 66 3.31 6.97 2.58
CA LEU A 66 3.25 6.04 3.69
C LEU A 66 2.11 5.05 3.49
N SER A 67 2.31 3.82 3.93
CA SER A 67 1.26 2.80 3.92
C SER A 67 1.22 2.08 5.27
N ARG A 68 0.03 1.99 5.86
CA ARG A 68 -0.22 1.27 7.11
C ARG A 68 -1.18 0.12 6.82
N TRP A 69 -0.99 -1.00 7.52
CA TRP A 69 -1.97 -2.08 7.50
C TRP A 69 -3.30 -1.56 8.03
N ALA A 70 -4.38 -1.75 7.28
CA ALA A 70 -5.74 -1.44 7.69
C ALA A 70 -6.61 -2.66 7.41
N ASP A 71 -7.34 -3.14 8.41
CA ASP A 71 -8.23 -4.30 8.22
C ASP A 71 -9.39 -3.96 7.29
N GLN A 72 -9.85 -2.70 7.36
CA GLN A 72 -10.90 -2.15 6.50
C GLN A 72 -10.63 -0.67 6.22
N TRP A 73 -10.98 -0.23 5.01
CA TRP A 73 -10.90 1.16 4.59
C TRP A 73 -11.85 1.41 3.41
N SER A 74 -12.09 2.68 3.07
CA SER A 74 -12.99 3.08 1.99
C SER A 74 -12.30 3.93 0.94
N THR A 75 -12.57 3.69 -0.35
CA THR A 75 -12.10 4.55 -1.43
C THR A 75 -12.79 5.93 -1.45
N GLN A 76 -13.92 6.09 -0.77
CA GLN A 76 -14.64 7.36 -0.72
C GLN A 76 -14.02 8.33 0.29
N THR A 77 -13.70 7.83 1.49
CA THR A 77 -13.17 8.66 2.58
C THR A 77 -11.65 8.57 2.70
N MET A 78 -11.05 7.50 2.18
CA MET A 78 -9.65 7.14 2.41
C MET A 78 -9.31 6.95 3.89
N GLU A 79 -10.33 6.77 4.72
CA GLU A 79 -10.19 6.49 6.15
C GLU A 79 -9.93 4.99 6.34
N ALA A 80 -8.97 4.70 7.20
CA ALA A 80 -8.56 3.36 7.56
C ALA A 80 -8.92 3.05 9.01
N VAL A 81 -9.34 1.81 9.26
CA VAL A 81 -9.49 1.25 10.61
C VAL A 81 -8.27 0.39 10.90
N TYR A 82 -7.52 0.80 11.92
CA TYR A 82 -6.23 0.23 12.34
C TYR A 82 -6.34 -0.76 13.48
#